data_AF-A0A7J4DV80-F1
#
_entry.id   AF-A0A7J4DV80-F1
#
_cell.length_a   1.000
_cell.length_b   1.000
_cell.length_c   1.000
_cell.angle_alpha   90.00
_cell.angle_beta   90.00
_cell.angle_gamma   90.00
#
_symmetry.space_group_name_H-M   'P 1'
#
loop_
_entity.id
_entity.type
_entity.pdbx_description
1 polymer ?
#
loop_
_entity_poly.entity_id
_entity_poly.type
_entity_poly.pdbx_seq_one_letter_code
_entity_poly.pdbx_strand_id
1 'polypeptide(L)'
;MAGKKCRSRFLKLIGKRDPSGYFIIPVHQQALELLNKLVDSQEDVIVEDVGGGIVFLKTKSRTLAQKLLKILESRGLTAYDEL
;
A
#
# COMPACT_ATOMS: atom_id res chain seq x y z
N MET A 1 -11.70 6.82 -24.13
CA MET A 1 -11.70 7.57 -22.85
C MET A 1 -11.97 6.59 -21.69
N ALA A 2 -10.94 5.93 -21.16
CA ALA A 2 -11.08 4.99 -20.04
C ALA A 2 -11.01 5.74 -18.70
N GLY A 3 -12.02 6.57 -18.44
CA GLY A 3 -12.13 7.34 -17.20
C GLY A 3 -13.10 6.67 -16.23
N LYS A 4 -12.68 6.55 -14.96
CA LYS A 4 -13.53 6.38 -13.75
C LYS A 4 -13.86 4.97 -13.23
N LYS A 5 -12.96 3.98 -13.30
CA LYS A 5 -13.10 2.75 -12.46
C LYS A 5 -12.16 2.66 -11.26
N CYS A 6 -11.05 3.40 -11.22
CA CYS A 6 -10.05 3.29 -10.15
C CYS A 6 -10.46 3.87 -8.77
N ARG A 7 -11.43 4.79 -8.68
CA ARG A 7 -11.76 5.42 -7.38
C ARG A 7 -12.48 4.48 -6.38
N SER A 8 -13.14 3.43 -6.84
CA SER A 8 -14.04 2.62 -6.00
C SER A 8 -13.37 1.48 -5.21
N ARG A 9 -12.23 0.94 -5.66
CA ARG A 9 -11.46 -0.06 -4.87
C ARG A 9 -10.65 0.61 -3.76
N PHE A 10 -10.07 1.76 -4.08
CA PHE A 10 -9.25 2.60 -3.19
C PHE A 10 -9.91 2.90 -1.83
N LEU A 11 -11.19 3.25 -1.84
CA LEU A 11 -11.96 3.60 -0.62
C LEU A 11 -12.37 2.38 0.20
N LYS A 12 -12.55 1.21 -0.42
CA LYS A 12 -12.88 -0.03 0.30
C LYS A 12 -11.68 -0.59 1.06
N LEU A 13 -10.48 -0.45 0.49
CA LEU A 13 -9.24 -1.03 1.03
C LEU A 13 -8.60 -0.14 2.10
N ILE A 14 -8.49 1.17 1.86
CA ILE A 14 -7.97 2.11 2.88
C ILE A 14 -9.06 2.51 3.89
N GLY A 15 -10.34 2.26 3.62
CA GLY A 15 -11.44 2.64 4.51
C GLY A 15 -11.45 1.91 5.85
N LYS A 16 -10.90 0.69 5.92
CA LYS A 16 -10.76 -0.07 7.16
C LYS A 16 -9.36 0.13 7.74
N ARG A 17 -9.28 0.88 8.83
CA ARG A 17 -8.09 0.87 9.68
C ARG A 17 -8.00 -0.47 10.40
N ASP A 18 -6.78 -0.95 10.58
CA ASP A 18 -6.48 -1.99 11.57
C ASP A 18 -6.95 -1.53 12.97
N PRO A 19 -7.32 -2.44 13.89
CA PRO A 19 -7.56 -2.10 15.31
C PRO A 19 -6.45 -1.22 15.93
N SER A 20 -5.22 -1.32 15.45
CA SER A 20 -4.08 -0.49 15.89
C SER A 20 -4.06 0.92 15.28
N GLY A 21 -5.01 1.26 14.39
CA GLY A 21 -5.14 2.57 13.76
C GLY A 21 -4.30 2.76 12.48
N TYR A 22 -3.70 1.71 11.95
CA TYR A 22 -2.87 1.76 10.74
C TYR A 22 -3.67 1.44 9.48
N PHE A 23 -3.24 2.00 8.35
CA PHE A 23 -3.65 1.62 7.01
C PHE A 23 -2.70 0.55 6.49
N ILE A 24 -3.23 -0.63 6.17
CA ILE A 24 -2.46 -1.77 5.68
C ILE A 24 -2.56 -1.83 4.15
N ILE A 25 -1.42 -1.88 3.47
CA ILE A 25 -1.31 -2.00 2.02
C ILE A 25 -0.46 -3.25 1.73
N PRO A 26 -1.08 -4.36 1.30
CA PRO A 26 -0.36 -5.52 0.81
C PRO A 26 0.28 -5.26 -0.55
N VAL A 27 1.56 -5.56 -0.64
CA VAL A 27 2.38 -5.37 -1.83
C VAL A 27 3.27 -6.58 -2.04
N HIS A 28 3.76 -6.76 -3.26
CA HIS A 28 4.84 -7.71 -3.48
C HIS A 28 6.14 -7.21 -2.85
N GLN A 29 7.04 -8.13 -2.49
CA GLN A 29 8.37 -7.80 -1.97
C GLN A 29 9.17 -6.87 -2.91
N GLN A 30 8.93 -6.97 -4.23
CA GLN A 30 9.50 -6.09 -5.25
C GLN A 30 9.15 -4.60 -5.05
N ALA A 31 8.06 -4.29 -4.34
CA ALA A 31 7.69 -2.93 -3.99
C ALA A 31 8.64 -2.28 -2.96
N LEU A 32 9.38 -3.08 -2.18
CA LEU A 32 10.27 -2.56 -1.14
C LEU A 32 11.40 -1.71 -1.71
N GLU A 33 11.96 -2.09 -2.85
CA GLU A 33 12.98 -1.32 -3.54
C GLU A 33 12.48 0.07 -3.95
N LEU A 34 11.19 0.15 -4.30
CA LEU A 34 10.53 1.42 -4.60
C LEU A 34 10.26 2.23 -3.34
N LEU A 35 9.82 1.60 -2.26
CA LEU A 35 9.61 2.30 -0.99
C LEU A 35 10.90 2.93 -0.48
N ASN A 36 12.00 2.20 -0.50
CA ASN A 36 13.30 2.74 -0.08
C ASN A 36 13.74 3.96 -0.91
N LYS A 37 13.28 4.09 -2.16
CA LYS A 37 13.55 5.26 -3.00
C LYS A 37 12.55 6.40 -2.82
N LEU A 38 11.34 6.10 -2.33
CA LEU A 38 10.22 7.05 -2.23
C LEU A 38 10.04 7.63 -0.83
N VAL A 39 10.49 6.90 0.19
CA VAL A 39 10.31 7.21 1.60
C VAL A 39 11.69 7.39 2.20
N ASP A 40 12.14 8.64 2.26
CA ASP A 40 13.43 9.03 2.86
C ASP A 40 13.40 8.84 4.40
N SER A 41 12.23 9.03 5.02
CA SER A 41 11.99 8.75 6.44
C SER A 41 11.12 7.49 6.61
N GLN A 42 11.76 6.35 6.85
CA GLN A 42 11.08 5.08 7.18
C GLN A 42 10.24 5.14 8.48
N GLU A 43 10.32 6.22 9.27
CA GLU A 43 9.62 6.34 10.56
C GLU A 43 8.08 6.34 10.45
N ASP A 44 7.52 6.71 9.29
CA ASP A 44 6.06 6.78 9.08
C ASP A 44 5.45 5.51 8.45
N VAL A 45 6.30 4.55 8.07
CA VAL A 45 5.89 3.33 7.36
C VAL A 45 6.54 2.10 7.98
N ILE A 46 5.71 1.24 8.57
CA ILE A 46 6.13 -0.06 9.08
C ILE A 46 5.98 -1.07 7.94
N VAL A 47 7.01 -1.87 7.74
CA VAL A 47 7.04 -2.94 6.75
C VAL A 47 7.01 -4.28 7.50
N GLU A 48 6.05 -5.13 7.18
CA GLU A 48 5.90 -6.46 7.78
C GLU A 48 5.85 -7.52 6.68
N ASP A 49 6.84 -8.41 6.64
CA ASP A 49 6.83 -9.54 5.71
C ASP A 49 5.85 -10.61 6.24
N VAL A 50 4.92 -11.04 5.38
CA VAL A 50 3.91 -12.06 5.74
C VAL A 50 4.19 -13.41 5.08
N GLY A 51 5.35 -13.56 4.44
CA GLY A 51 5.72 -14.75 3.68
C GLY A 51 5.07 -14.80 2.30
N GLY A 52 5.53 -15.74 1.46
CA GLY A 52 5.00 -15.94 0.10
C GLY A 52 5.34 -14.82 -0.90
N GLY A 53 6.33 -13.97 -0.60
CA GLY A 53 6.70 -12.84 -1.44
C GLY A 53 5.76 -11.63 -1.32
N ILE A 54 4.88 -11.63 -0.31
CA ILE A 54 3.97 -10.54 0.02
C ILE A 54 4.45 -9.84 1.28
N VAL A 55 4.34 -8.52 1.28
CA VAL A 55 4.75 -7.62 2.35
C VAL A 55 3.63 -6.64 2.66
N PHE A 56 3.36 -6.40 3.93
CA PHE A 56 2.38 -5.45 4.41
C PHE A 56 3.04 -4.13 4.78
N LEU A 57 2.60 -3.07 4.12
CA LEU A 57 2.98 -1.71 4.47
C LEU A 57 1.90 -1.13 5.37
N LYS A 58 2.30 -0.79 6.60
CA LYS A 58 1.42 -0.18 7.60
C LYS A 58 1.82 1.27 7.80
N THR A 59 0.90 2.20 7.61
CA THR A 59 1.14 3.62 7.89
C THR A 59 -0.03 4.24 8.65
N LYS A 60 0.24 5.20 9.55
CA LYS A 60 -0.82 5.95 10.24
C LYS A 60 -1.39 7.08 9.38
N SER A 61 -0.60 7.57 8.42
CA SER A 61 -0.97 8.72 7.61
C SER A 61 -1.82 8.31 6.41
N ARG A 62 -3.07 8.77 6.39
CA ARG A 62 -4.00 8.52 5.25
C ARG A 62 -3.44 9.05 3.94
N THR A 63 -2.82 10.23 3.97
CA THR A 63 -2.26 10.88 2.78
C THR A 63 -1.09 10.08 2.22
N LEU A 64 -0.23 9.55 3.12
CA LEU A 64 0.89 8.71 2.73
C LEU A 64 0.40 7.37 2.16
N ALA A 65 -0.56 6.73 2.82
CA ALA A 65 -1.20 5.51 2.33
C ALA A 65 -1.75 5.69 0.91
N GLN A 66 -2.44 6.82 0.65
CA GLN A 66 -2.96 7.12 -0.68
C GLN A 66 -1.87 7.36 -1.71
N LYS A 67 -0.79 8.06 -1.36
CA LYS A 67 0.35 8.26 -2.26
C LYS A 67 1.01 6.94 -2.63
N LEU A 68 1.34 6.12 -1.64
CA LEU A 68 1.94 4.81 -1.85
C LEU A 68 1.05 3.94 -2.72
N LEU A 69 -0.22 3.79 -2.36
CA LEU A 69 -1.16 2.97 -3.10
C LEU A 69 -1.27 3.39 -4.58
N LYS A 70 -1.32 4.71 -4.85
CA LYS A 70 -1.38 5.22 -6.23
C LYS A 70 -0.13 4.87 -7.04
N ILE A 71 1.05 4.97 -6.42
CA ILE A 71 2.33 4.66 -7.07
C ILE A 71 2.42 3.15 -7.34
N LEU A 72 2.03 2.33 -6.36
CA LEU A 72 2.08 0.88 -6.41
C LEU A 72 1.07 0.31 -7.42
N GLU A 73 -0.18 0.80 -7.42
CA GLU A 73 -1.18 0.42 -8.42
C GLU A 73 -0.74 0.79 -9.83
N SER A 74 -0.13 1.97 -10.02
CA SER A 74 0.37 2.39 -11.33
C SER A 74 1.47 1.48 -11.89
N ARG A 75 2.12 0.68 -11.02
CA ARG A 75 3.18 -0.27 -11.37
C ARG A 75 2.73 -1.72 -11.27
N GLY A 76 1.48 -2.00 -10.87
CA GLY A 76 0.97 -3.34 -10.68
C GLY A 76 1.63 -4.12 -9.54
N LEU A 77 2.12 -3.43 -8.50
CA LEU A 77 2.89 -4.04 -7.40
C LEU A 77 2.06 -4.33 -6.14
N THR A 78 0.75 -4.19 -6.22
CA THR A 78 -0.18 -4.43 -5.11
C THR A 78 -0.65 -5.88 -5.11
N ALA A 79 -0.62 -6.54 -3.95
CA ALA A 79 -0.96 -7.97 -3.81
C ALA A 79 -2.39 -8.20 -3.26
N TYR A 80 -3.34 -7.33 -3.62
CA TYR A 80 -4.73 -7.43 -3.10
C TYR A 80 -5.53 -8.62 -3.66
N ASP A 81 -5.11 -9.20 -4.77
CA ASP A 81 -5.79 -10.32 -5.42
C ASP A 81 -5.34 -11.68 -4.84
N GLU A 82 -4.24 -11.69 -4.09
CA GLU A 82 -3.56 -12.89 -3.58
C GLU A 82 -3.78 -13.15 -2.08
N LEU A 83 -4.58 -12.30 -1.43
CA LEU A 83 -4.99 -12.41 -0.01
C LEU A 83 -6.45 -12.89 0.10
#